data_AF-A0A0M2TZB4-F1
#
_entry.id   AF-A0A0M2TZB4-F1
#
_cell.length_a   1.000
_cell.length_b   1.000
_cell.length_c   1.000
_cell.angle_alpha   90.00
_cell.angle_beta   90.00
_cell.angle_gamma   90.00
#
_symmetry.space_group_name_H-M   'P 1'
#
loop_
_entity.id
_entity.type
_entity.pdbx_description
1 polymer ?
#
loop_
_entity_poly.entity_id
_entity_poly.type
_entity_poly.pdbx_seq_one_letter_code
_entity_poly.pdbx_strand_id
1 'polypeptide(L)'
;MSSNDTIRVYLYGEFRKLAPDTSPFGESFIDVPCREGEKIETIISRLGIKRDEVSHIFLNGEYSSAQRHGQAGDRLGLFPKNMSLLYRQYFPVKGGD
;
A
#
# COMPACT_ATOMS: atom_id res chain seq x y z
N MET A 1 -3.68 18.60 12.31
CA MET A 1 -2.75 17.72 11.58
C MET A 1 -2.83 18.11 10.13
N SER A 2 -1.77 18.71 9.59
CA SER A 2 -1.75 19.11 8.18
C SER A 2 -1.69 17.85 7.32
N SER A 3 -2.50 17.79 6.26
CA SER A 3 -2.65 16.64 5.37
C SER A 3 -1.38 16.26 4.57
N ASN A 4 -0.24 16.91 4.85
CA ASN A 4 1.03 16.77 4.15
C ASN A 4 2.04 15.84 4.85
N ASP A 5 1.72 15.25 6.01
CA ASP A 5 2.67 14.39 6.77
C ASP A 5 2.33 12.88 6.68
N THR A 6 1.38 12.52 5.82
CA THR A 6 0.84 11.16 5.74
C THR A 6 0.99 10.57 4.34
N ILE A 7 1.14 9.25 4.28
CA ILE A 7 0.94 8.47 3.06
C ILE A 7 -0.47 7.89 3.07
N ARG A 8 -1.19 8.03 1.97
CA ARG A 8 -2.55 7.48 1.84
C ARG A 8 -2.47 6.05 1.32
N VAL A 9 -2.90 5.10 2.15
CA VAL A 9 -2.86 3.67 1.81
C VAL A 9 -4.24 3.19 1.37
N TYR A 10 -4.38 2.89 0.09
CA TYR A 10 -5.57 2.29 -0.50
C TYR A 10 -5.54 0.76 -0.33
N LEU A 11 -6.61 0.23 0.24
CA LEU A 11 -6.75 -1.17 0.65
C LEU A 11 -7.75 -1.88 -0.27
N TYR A 12 -7.33 -3.00 -0.86
CA TYR A 12 -8.15 -3.76 -1.80
C TYR A 12 -8.50 -5.16 -1.24
N GLY A 13 -9.58 -5.75 -1.76
CA GLY A 13 -10.01 -7.09 -1.37
C GLY A 13 -10.27 -7.24 0.12
N GLU A 14 -9.71 -8.28 0.73
CA GLU A 14 -9.86 -8.50 2.16
C GLU A 14 -9.18 -7.44 3.04
N PHE A 15 -8.24 -6.66 2.52
CA PHE A 15 -7.63 -5.55 3.28
C PHE A 15 -8.61 -4.40 3.52
N ARG A 16 -9.73 -4.31 2.77
CA ARG A 16 -10.78 -3.31 3.02
C ARG A 16 -11.32 -3.35 4.46
N LYS A 17 -11.23 -4.50 5.14
CA LYS A 17 -11.63 -4.66 6.56
C LYS A 17 -10.79 -3.82 7.53
N LEU A 18 -9.66 -3.28 7.08
CA LEU A 18 -8.77 -2.41 7.85
C LEU A 18 -9.10 -0.92 7.65
N ALA A 19 -9.97 -0.59 6.70
CA ALA A 19 -10.42 0.79 6.50
C ALA A 19 -11.44 1.20 7.58
N PRO A 20 -11.56 2.51 7.91
CA PRO A 20 -12.52 2.98 8.90
C PRO A 20 -13.97 2.73 8.48
N ASP A 21 -14.24 2.79 7.18
CA ASP A 21 -15.53 2.43 6.58
C ASP A 21 -15.39 1.11 5.80
N THR A 22 -15.97 0.05 6.34
CA THR A 22 -15.95 -1.29 5.74
C THR A 22 -17.13 -1.52 4.79
N SER A 23 -17.97 -0.52 4.53
CA SER A 23 -19.10 -0.68 3.63
C SER A 23 -18.64 -0.92 2.18
N PRO A 24 -19.46 -1.59 1.35
CA PRO A 24 -19.12 -1.84 -0.06
C PRO A 24 -18.92 -0.55 -0.87
N PHE A 25 -19.55 0.55 -0.46
CA PHE A 25 -19.50 1.85 -1.13
C PHE A 25 -18.52 2.83 -0.47
N GLY A 26 -17.97 2.48 0.69
CA GLY A 26 -17.05 3.30 1.46
C GLY A 26 -15.69 3.45 0.81
N GLU A 27 -15.06 4.57 1.11
CA GLU A 27 -13.66 4.79 0.78
C GLU A 27 -12.79 3.80 1.57
N SER A 28 -11.98 3.03 0.85
CA SER A 28 -11.13 2.02 1.47
C SER A 28 -9.68 2.47 1.48
N PHE A 29 -9.42 3.53 2.25
CA PHE A 29 -8.07 3.97 2.54
C PHE A 29 -7.88 4.33 4.01
N ILE A 30 -6.62 4.37 4.42
CA ILE A 30 -6.15 4.87 5.70
C ILE A 30 -4.98 5.82 5.48
N ASP A 31 -4.98 6.94 6.18
CA ASP A 31 -3.84 7.87 6.18
C ASP A 31 -2.87 7.44 7.30
N VAL A 32 -1.65 7.07 6.90
CA VAL A 32 -0.60 6.60 7.82
C VAL A 32 0.44 7.70 7.96
N PRO A 33 0.87 8.08 9.19
CA PRO A 33 1.97 9.01 9.37
C PRO A 33 3.22 8.51 8.66
N CYS A 34 3.74 9.31 7.72
CA CYS A 34 4.94 8.99 6.98
C CYS A 34 6.16 9.29 7.85
N ARG A 35 7.10 8.35 7.95
CA ARG A 35 8.40 8.61 8.56
C ARG A 35 9.43 8.84 7.46
N GLU A 36 10.36 9.76 7.69
CA GLU A 36 11.41 10.08 6.72
C GLU A 36 12.25 8.82 6.41
N GLY A 37 12.46 8.54 5.12
CA GLY A 37 13.19 7.35 4.68
C GLY A 37 12.51 6.01 5.02
N GLU A 38 11.20 5.99 5.25
CA GLU A 38 10.48 4.75 5.57
C GLU A 38 10.23 3.90 4.32
N LYS A 39 10.59 2.62 4.40
CA LYS A 39 10.27 1.63 3.36
C LYS A 39 8.79 1.26 3.41
N ILE A 40 8.22 0.93 2.25
CA ILE A 40 6.85 0.42 2.14
C ILE A 40 6.63 -0.80 3.05
N GLU A 41 7.61 -1.69 3.20
CA GLU A 41 7.52 -2.85 4.10
C GLU A 41 7.25 -2.47 5.57
N THR A 42 7.87 -1.39 6.05
CA THR A 42 7.63 -0.88 7.41
C THR A 42 6.21 -0.34 7.54
N ILE A 43 5.72 0.36 6.51
CA ILE A 43 4.33 0.86 6.46
C ILE A 43 3.35 -0.32 6.52
N ILE A 44 3.56 -1.34 5.70
CA ILE A 44 2.73 -2.58 5.68
C ILE A 44 2.71 -3.23 7.07
N SER A 45 3.88 -3.36 7.71
CA SER A 45 4.00 -3.98 9.04
C SER A 45 3.26 -3.18 10.12
N ARG A 46 3.27 -1.84 10.05
CA ARG A 46 2.53 -0.97 10.97
C ARG A 46 1.01 -1.11 10.83
N LEU A 47 0.53 -1.55 9.68
CA LEU A 47 -0.88 -1.88 9.46
C LEU A 47 -1.28 -3.26 10.01
N GLY A 48 -0.32 -4.01 10.58
CA GLY A 48 -0.54 -5.37 11.06
C GLY A 48 -0.68 -6.39 9.93
N ILE A 49 -0.37 -6.01 8.68
CA ILE A 49 -0.39 -6.89 7.52
C ILE A 49 0.97 -7.57 7.42
N LYS A 50 1.00 -8.89 7.25
CA LYS A 50 2.26 -9.61 7.02
C LYS A 50 2.69 -9.45 5.57
N ARG A 51 4.01 -9.42 5.35
CA ARG A 51 4.57 -9.24 4.01
C ARG A 51 4.10 -10.31 3.02
N ASP A 52 3.93 -11.55 3.46
CA ASP A 52 3.48 -12.69 2.65
C ASP A 52 1.98 -12.66 2.32
N GLU A 53 1.19 -11.82 3.00
CA GLU A 53 -0.22 -11.57 2.69
C GLU A 53 -0.39 -10.57 1.53
N VAL A 54 0.67 -9.87 1.11
CA VAL A 54 0.63 -8.84 0.04
C VAL A 54 1.17 -9.38 -1.28
N SER A 55 0.34 -9.40 -2.33
CA SER A 55 0.73 -9.80 -3.70
C SER A 55 1.29 -8.66 -4.53
N HIS A 56 0.60 -7.52 -4.52
CA HIS A 56 0.94 -6.36 -5.35
C HIS A 56 0.95 -5.08 -4.54
N ILE A 57 1.92 -4.23 -4.88
CA ILE A 57 2.14 -2.93 -4.27
C ILE A 57 2.23 -1.94 -5.42
N PHE A 58 1.48 -0.86 -5.34
CA PHE A 58 1.56 0.25 -6.27
C PHE A 58 1.85 1.53 -5.52
N LEU A 59 2.93 2.22 -5.85
CA LEU A 59 3.21 3.55 -5.34
C LEU A 59 2.97 4.56 -6.46
N ASN A 60 2.03 5.48 -6.28
CA ASN A 60 1.64 6.48 -7.28
C ASN A 60 1.31 5.89 -8.65
N GLY A 61 0.68 4.70 -8.67
CA GLY A 61 0.31 3.99 -9.89
C GLY A 61 1.41 3.12 -10.50
N GLU A 62 2.59 3.07 -9.86
CA GLU A 62 3.72 2.29 -10.35
C GLU A 62 3.89 0.99 -9.56
N TYR A 63 3.99 -0.14 -10.28
CA TYR A 63 4.24 -1.42 -9.64
C TYR A 63 5.58 -1.39 -8.90
N SER A 64 5.55 -1.64 -7.60
CA SER A 64 6.65 -1.31 -6.69
C SER A 64 7.05 -2.47 -5.81
N SER A 65 8.32 -2.52 -5.45
CA SER A 65 8.86 -3.38 -4.41
C SER A 65 8.47 -2.86 -3.03
N ALA A 66 8.37 -3.74 -2.04
CA ALA A 66 8.22 -3.35 -0.64
C ALA A 66 9.48 -2.64 -0.09
N GLN A 67 10.62 -2.75 -0.79
CA GLN A 67 11.87 -2.07 -0.43
C GLN A 67 11.91 -0.61 -0.88
N ARG A 68 10.99 -0.18 -1.75
CA ARG A 68 10.89 1.22 -2.19
C ARG A 68 10.52 2.11 -0.99
N HIS A 69 11.12 3.28 -0.94
CA HIS A 69 10.80 4.30 0.07
C HIS A 69 9.52 5.04 -0.32
N GLY A 70 8.66 5.29 0.67
CA GLY A 70 7.52 6.18 0.55
C GLY A 70 7.86 7.57 1.11
N GLN A 71 7.12 8.57 0.67
CA GLN A 71 7.17 9.93 1.19
C GLN A 71 5.76 10.45 1.47
N ALA A 72 5.68 11.52 2.25
CA ALA A 72 4.40 12.10 2.57
C ALA A 72 3.70 12.65 1.29
N GLY A 73 2.38 12.50 1.22
CA GLY A 73 1.59 12.79 0.04
C GLY A 73 1.52 11.65 -1.00
N ASP A 74 2.31 10.59 -0.85
CA ASP A 74 2.22 9.44 -1.75
C ASP A 74 0.89 8.69 -1.61
N ARG A 75 0.51 7.98 -2.68
CA ARG A 75 -0.60 7.04 -2.71
C ARG A 75 -0.08 5.62 -2.85
N LEU A 76 -0.34 4.79 -1.85
CA LEU A 76 0.10 3.40 -1.77
C LEU A 76 -1.08 2.45 -1.93
N GLY A 77 -1.15 1.70 -3.02
CA GLY A 77 -2.13 0.63 -3.22
C GLY A 77 -1.60 -0.72 -2.75
N LEU A 78 -2.33 -1.41 -1.88
CA LEU A 78 -1.98 -2.74 -1.36
C LEU A 78 -3.04 -3.78 -1.75
N PHE A 79 -2.57 -4.86 -2.37
CA PHE A 79 -3.42 -5.95 -2.83
C PHE A 79 -3.10 -7.24 -2.08
N PRO A 80 -4.11 -7.95 -1.57
CA PRO A 80 -3.91 -9.20 -0.84
C PRO A 80 -3.50 -10.35 -1.76
N LYS A 81 -2.93 -11.41 -1.18
CA LYS A 81 -2.39 -12.55 -1.91
C LYS A 81 -3.43 -13.26 -2.78
N ASN A 82 -4.68 -13.31 -2.33
CA ASN A 82 -5.82 -13.87 -3.07
C ASN A 82 -6.31 -12.99 -4.24
N MET A 83 -5.71 -11.80 -4.45
CA MET A 83 -6.00 -10.90 -5.57
C MET A 83 -4.75 -10.66 -6.43
N SER A 84 -4.11 -11.75 -6.86
CA SER A 84 -2.97 -11.65 -7.76
C SER A 84 -3.39 -11.26 -9.18
N LEU A 85 -2.77 -10.24 -9.76
CA LEU A 85 -2.93 -9.86 -11.16
C LEU A 85 -2.51 -11.02 -12.07
N LEU A 86 -3.44 -11.44 -12.92
CA LEU A 86 -3.09 -12.21 -14.11
C LEU A 86 -2.17 -11.32 -14.96
N TYR A 87 -0.99 -11.83 -15.32
CA TYR A 87 0.06 -11.13 -16.08
C TYR A 87 0.99 -10.15 -15.35
N ARG A 88 1.30 -10.40 -14.07
CA ARG A 88 2.38 -9.71 -13.31
C ARG A 88 3.67 -9.48 -14.13
N GLN A 89 4.05 -10.43 -14.99
CA GLN A 89 5.28 -10.41 -15.78
C GLN A 89 5.48 -9.21 -16.72
N TYR A 90 4.42 -8.48 -17.08
CA TYR A 90 4.53 -7.29 -17.95
C TYR A 90 4.77 -5.98 -17.19
N PHE A 91 4.79 -6.01 -15.85
CA PHE A 91 5.00 -4.81 -15.05
C PHE A 91 6.43 -4.78 -14.49
N PRO A 92 7.30 -3.85 -14.92
CA PRO A 92 8.61 -3.68 -14.30
C PRO A 92 8.42 -3.24 -12.84
N VAL A 93 9.12 -3.91 -11.92
CA VAL A 93 9.07 -3.58 -10.48
C VAL A 93 10.03 -2.44 -10.20
N LYS A 94 9.55 -1.34 -9.60
CA LYS A 94 10.40 -0.22 -9.15
C LYS A 94 10.85 -0.37 -7.70
N GLY A 95 12.09 0.05 -7.42
CA GLY A 95 12.64 0.14 -6.06
C GLY A 95 13.01 -1.19 -5.41
N GLY A 96 13.37 -2.20 -6.21
CA GLY A 96 14.19 -3.33 -5.77
C GLY A 96 15.58 -3.15 -6.36
N ASP A 97 16.60 -3.18 -5.51
CA ASP A 97 18.00 -3.29 -5.94
C ASP A 97 18.25 -4.65 -6.62
#